data_AF-A0A951VVD2-F1
#
_entry.id   AF-A0A951VVD2-F1
#
_cell.length_a   1.000
_cell.length_b   1.000
_cell.length_c   1.000
_cell.angle_alpha   90.00
_cell.angle_beta   90.00
_cell.angle_gamma   90.00
#
_symmetry.space_group_name_H-M   'P 1'
#
loop_
_entity.id
_entity.type
_entity.pdbx_description
1 polymer ?
#
loop_
_entity_poly.entity_id
_entity_poly.type
_entity_poly.pdbx_seq_one_letter_code
_entity_poly.pdbx_strand_id
1 'polypeptide(L)'
;MRRELEQKIIAREMSAIKEFNVLDNESVKKTRLSVFSKRFIINLPQPVIERKDFQSVITDSVHLLINYSIIPCATLIGELFGDLDSRQSLVVAKKLSLFRFYKYYPDSIINFIKAEDKVVLRKTEVSELLKETNSALLKKFSSNITGIKIKNLFVQIFKLKYVVEEKINLDSTISKEFIKDFLTDKNYIGLLGKVNSIPENSLGEVSLKDLIKYLTGKNISKSDSVNEDINESVILTVANDDLLQDKSIQIINVEFENEIPTKDVKTELIVNEDTTEEKVVLDLASDEIYYSDELSDAANDEKLFPTEIIKETVIETGAGELKRLFRPYELKAICKKLFDNNKSELFTFLGGLESCTSWEDVASNLKTHFMENDVDPYDDDVLLFVDVLQEHFTKYY
;
A
#
# COMPACT_ATOMS: atom_id res chain seq x y z
N MET A 1 11.52 -17.14 19.57
CA MET A 1 11.47 -16.73 18.16
C MET A 1 11.44 -15.21 17.95
N ARG A 2 10.36 -14.45 18.27
CA ARG A 2 10.28 -12.99 17.94
C ARG A 2 11.50 -12.16 18.39
N ARG A 3 11.84 -12.20 19.69
CA ARG A 3 13.04 -11.52 20.23
C ARG A 3 14.34 -11.94 19.53
N GLU A 4 14.47 -13.19 19.11
CA GLU A 4 15.67 -13.68 18.44
C GLU A 4 15.82 -13.11 17.02
N LEU A 5 14.70 -13.04 16.28
CA LEU A 5 14.65 -12.41 14.96
C LEU A 5 14.94 -10.90 15.05
N GLU A 6 14.33 -10.24 16.02
CA GLU A 6 14.54 -8.83 16.35
C GLU A 6 16.01 -8.54 16.65
N GLN A 7 16.64 -9.28 17.57
CA GLN A 7 18.06 -9.13 17.89
C GLN A 7 18.97 -9.43 16.68
N LYS A 8 18.63 -10.40 15.82
CA LYS A 8 19.34 -10.65 14.55
C LYS A 8 19.25 -9.46 13.58
N ILE A 9 18.10 -8.79 13.49
CA ILE A 9 17.93 -7.60 12.66
C ILE A 9 18.67 -6.40 13.27
N ILE A 10 18.52 -6.15 14.57
CA ILE A 10 19.24 -5.08 15.29
C ILE A 10 20.75 -5.22 15.11
N ALA A 11 21.32 -6.41 15.32
CA ALA A 11 22.75 -6.66 15.14
C ALA A 11 23.21 -6.37 13.70
N ARG A 12 22.40 -6.71 12.69
CA ARG A 12 22.68 -6.39 11.27
C ARG A 12 22.69 -4.88 11.05
N GLU A 13 21.66 -4.16 11.48
CA GLU A 13 21.55 -2.71 11.29
C GLU A 13 22.68 -1.97 12.04
N MET A 14 22.98 -2.35 13.30
CA MET A 14 24.10 -1.80 14.08
C MET A 14 25.45 -2.04 13.38
N SER A 15 25.66 -3.21 12.77
CA SER A 15 26.89 -3.49 12.02
C SER A 15 27.07 -2.58 10.79
N ALA A 16 25.98 -2.07 10.22
CA ALA A 16 25.98 -1.17 9.06
C ALA A 16 26.34 0.29 9.40
N ILE A 17 26.42 0.64 10.69
CA ILE A 17 26.75 1.98 11.19
C ILE A 17 27.97 2.01 12.14
N LYS A 18 28.63 0.87 12.38
CA LYS A 18 29.75 0.72 13.34
C LYS A 18 30.94 1.69 13.15
N GLU A 19 31.12 2.18 11.91
CA GLU A 19 32.20 3.07 11.46
C GLU A 19 31.85 4.57 11.66
N PHE A 20 30.60 4.89 11.96
CA PHE A 20 30.12 6.24 12.19
C PHE A 20 30.18 6.58 13.70
N ASN A 21 30.50 7.85 14.02
CA ASN A 21 30.40 8.40 15.38
C ASN A 21 29.16 9.27 15.58
N VAL A 22 28.56 9.71 14.47
CA VAL A 22 27.38 10.57 14.40
C VAL A 22 26.56 10.11 13.19
N LEU A 23 25.24 10.16 13.30
CA LEU A 23 24.31 9.98 12.18
C LEU A 23 23.50 11.27 11.98
N ASP A 24 23.82 11.94 10.87
CA ASP A 24 23.05 13.02 10.24
C ASP A 24 22.41 12.52 8.95
N ASN A 25 21.59 13.34 8.28
CA ASN A 25 20.90 12.95 7.06
C ASN A 25 21.84 12.44 5.93
N GLU A 26 23.04 13.03 5.80
CA GLU A 26 23.99 12.69 4.74
C GLU A 26 24.79 11.41 5.00
N SER A 27 25.22 11.20 6.23
CA SER A 27 25.84 9.96 6.68
C SER A 27 24.83 8.80 6.62
N VAL A 28 23.58 9.00 7.07
CA VAL A 28 22.50 8.00 6.99
C VAL A 28 22.25 7.55 5.54
N LYS A 29 22.21 8.49 4.58
CA LYS A 29 22.15 8.17 3.14
C LYS A 29 23.29 7.21 2.72
N LYS A 30 24.51 7.41 3.21
CA LYS A 30 25.72 6.62 2.90
C LYS A 30 25.83 5.27 3.63
N THR A 31 25.10 5.05 4.73
CA THR A 31 25.12 3.77 5.48
C THR A 31 24.58 2.59 4.64
N ARG A 32 24.81 1.35 5.13
CA ARG A 32 24.16 0.13 4.60
C ARG A 32 22.88 -0.26 5.35
N LEU A 33 22.29 0.67 6.12
CA LEU A 33 21.01 0.46 6.81
C LEU A 33 19.89 0.12 5.82
N SER A 34 18.86 -0.59 6.32
CA SER A 34 17.66 -0.85 5.54
C SER A 34 16.97 0.45 5.12
N VAL A 35 16.24 0.42 4.00
CA VAL A 35 15.47 1.57 3.50
C VAL A 35 14.46 2.08 4.55
N PHE A 36 13.94 1.18 5.39
CA PHE A 36 13.06 1.55 6.50
C PHE A 36 13.83 2.30 7.59
N SER A 37 14.96 1.77 8.06
CA SER A 37 15.77 2.38 9.13
C SER A 37 16.32 3.75 8.73
N LYS A 38 16.77 3.91 7.48
CA LYS A 38 17.17 5.22 6.95
C LYS A 38 16.03 6.24 7.02
N ARG A 39 14.81 5.85 6.64
CA ARG A 39 13.62 6.71 6.67
C ARG A 39 13.19 7.05 8.09
N PHE A 40 13.23 6.08 8.99
CA PHE A 40 12.93 6.30 10.40
C PHE A 40 13.84 7.39 10.97
N ILE A 41 15.16 7.20 10.82
CA ILE A 41 16.17 8.14 11.30
C ILE A 41 15.99 9.55 10.69
N ILE A 42 15.85 9.65 9.36
CA ILE A 42 15.70 10.95 8.66
C ILE A 42 14.40 11.69 9.06
N ASN A 43 13.38 10.98 9.56
CA ASN A 43 12.12 11.59 10.03
C ASN A 43 12.10 11.87 11.54
N LEU A 44 13.16 11.57 12.29
CA LEU A 44 13.27 11.97 13.69
C LEU A 44 13.36 13.49 13.80
N PRO A 45 12.84 14.10 14.89
CA PRO A 45 12.94 15.54 15.12
C PRO A 45 14.37 16.01 15.42
N GLN A 46 15.28 15.08 15.75
CA GLN A 46 16.68 15.38 16.01
C GLN A 46 17.50 15.20 14.72
N PRO A 47 18.11 16.25 14.15
CA PRO A 47 18.82 16.18 12.87
C PRO A 47 20.17 15.45 12.94
N VAL A 48 20.67 15.21 14.15
CA VAL A 48 21.99 14.65 14.45
C VAL A 48 21.85 13.71 15.64
N ILE A 49 22.30 12.47 15.49
CA ILE A 49 22.23 11.41 16.50
C ILE A 49 23.64 11.00 16.88
N GLU A 50 23.95 10.96 18.18
CA GLU A 50 25.26 10.55 18.68
C GLU A 50 25.40 9.02 18.79
N ARG A 51 26.63 8.52 18.72
CA ARG A 51 26.95 7.08 18.85
C ARG A 51 26.34 6.39 20.08
N LYS A 52 26.17 7.12 21.18
CA LYS A 52 25.58 6.60 22.42
C LYS A 52 24.10 6.20 22.25
N ASP A 53 23.39 6.87 21.35
CA ASP A 53 21.94 6.72 21.14
C ASP A 53 21.61 5.75 19.98
N PHE A 54 22.60 5.40 19.15
CA PHE A 54 22.46 4.49 18.00
C PHE A 54 21.69 3.21 18.36
N GLN A 55 22.02 2.58 19.50
CA GLN A 55 21.38 1.33 19.92
C GLN A 55 19.88 1.51 20.16
N SER A 56 19.45 2.62 20.78
CA SER A 56 18.02 2.88 21.01
C SER A 56 17.32 3.11 19.67
N VAL A 57 17.82 4.05 18.87
CA VAL A 57 17.21 4.45 17.59
C VAL A 57 17.08 3.28 16.61
N ILE A 58 18.10 2.41 16.54
CA ILE A 58 18.03 1.19 15.72
C ILE A 58 17.07 0.17 16.31
N THR A 59 17.00 0.03 17.64
CA THR A 59 16.03 -0.86 18.30
C THR A 59 14.59 -0.41 17.99
N ASP A 60 14.30 0.87 18.18
CA ASP A 60 12.98 1.48 17.94
C ASP A 60 12.57 1.36 16.46
N SER A 61 13.50 1.65 15.54
CA SER A 61 13.30 1.45 14.11
C SER A 61 13.00 -0.01 13.74
N VAL A 62 13.68 -0.98 14.37
CA VAL A 62 13.50 -2.41 14.08
C VAL A 62 12.22 -2.94 14.71
N HIS A 63 11.85 -2.48 15.91
CA HIS A 63 10.55 -2.74 16.52
C HIS A 63 9.42 -2.26 15.62
N LEU A 64 9.47 -1.02 15.14
CA LEU A 64 8.44 -0.47 14.26
C LEU A 64 8.37 -1.21 12.92
N LEU A 65 9.51 -1.60 12.33
CA LEU A 65 9.56 -2.44 11.12
C LEU A 65 8.88 -3.81 11.32
N ILE A 66 9.22 -4.51 12.41
CA ILE A 66 8.67 -5.83 12.72
C ILE A 66 7.17 -5.72 13.01
N ASN A 67 6.76 -4.73 13.81
CA ASN A 67 5.37 -4.49 14.14
C ASN A 67 4.57 -4.17 12.86
N TYR A 68 5.04 -3.26 12.00
CA TYR A 68 4.32 -2.90 10.79
C TYR A 68 4.26 -4.02 9.75
N SER A 69 5.27 -4.90 9.70
CA SER A 69 5.22 -6.11 8.85
C SER A 69 4.18 -7.14 9.31
N ILE A 70 3.96 -7.26 10.63
CA ILE A 70 3.12 -8.32 11.24
C ILE A 70 1.71 -7.81 11.58
N ILE A 71 1.58 -6.68 12.28
CA ILE A 71 0.33 -6.08 12.74
C ILE A 71 0.16 -4.65 12.18
N PRO A 72 0.05 -4.48 10.84
CA PRO A 72 0.11 -3.17 10.21
C PRO A 72 -0.98 -2.19 10.65
N CYS A 73 -2.23 -2.64 10.90
CA CYS A 73 -3.32 -1.74 11.28
C CYS A 73 -3.09 -1.18 12.69
N ALA A 74 -2.85 -2.07 13.66
CA ALA A 74 -2.55 -1.68 15.03
C ALA A 74 -1.29 -0.81 15.10
N THR A 75 -0.27 -1.09 14.29
CA THR A 75 0.96 -0.29 14.22
C THR A 75 0.71 1.11 13.65
N LEU A 76 -0.09 1.25 12.59
CA LEU A 76 -0.45 2.56 12.04
C LEU A 76 -1.26 3.37 13.07
N ILE A 77 -2.27 2.76 13.70
CA ILE A 77 -3.08 3.45 14.71
C ILE A 77 -2.22 3.88 15.91
N GLY A 78 -1.33 3.01 16.39
CA GLY A 78 -0.40 3.31 17.47
C GLY A 78 0.58 4.44 17.12
N GLU A 79 1.22 4.38 15.96
CA GLU A 79 2.23 5.37 15.56
C GLU A 79 1.59 6.73 15.22
N LEU A 80 0.48 6.76 14.49
CA LEU A 80 -0.15 8.02 14.08
C LEU A 80 -0.70 8.78 15.29
N PHE A 81 -1.43 8.10 16.17
CA PHE A 81 -2.19 8.73 17.24
C PHE A 81 -1.48 8.67 18.59
N GLY A 82 -0.87 7.53 18.93
CA GLY A 82 -0.48 7.18 20.29
C GLY A 82 -1.71 7.08 21.20
N ASP A 83 -1.61 7.72 22.36
CA ASP A 83 -2.69 7.79 23.36
C ASP A 83 -3.76 8.86 23.03
N LEU A 84 -3.57 9.68 21.99
CA LEU A 84 -4.55 10.71 21.62
C LEU A 84 -5.69 10.12 20.76
N ASP A 85 -6.91 10.63 20.93
CA ASP A 85 -8.04 10.26 20.09
C ASP A 85 -8.09 11.01 18.74
N SER A 86 -7.30 12.06 18.57
CA SER A 86 -7.22 12.83 17.32
C SER A 86 -5.86 13.49 17.10
N ARG A 87 -5.53 13.79 15.83
CA ARG A 87 -4.29 14.44 15.39
C ARG A 87 -4.56 15.38 14.21
N GLN A 88 -3.76 16.44 14.08
CA GLN A 88 -3.75 17.28 12.88
C GLN A 88 -3.32 16.47 11.64
N SER A 89 -3.97 16.72 10.51
CA SER A 89 -3.75 15.97 9.25
C SER A 89 -2.34 16.10 8.71
N LEU A 90 -1.70 17.27 8.88
CA LEU A 90 -0.31 17.49 8.46
C LEU A 90 0.66 16.58 9.22
N VAL A 91 0.44 16.39 10.54
CA VAL A 91 1.25 15.50 11.39
C VAL A 91 1.03 14.04 10.99
N VAL A 92 -0.22 13.65 10.75
CA VAL A 92 -0.57 12.32 10.23
C VAL A 92 0.12 12.07 8.88
N ALA A 93 0.01 12.98 7.93
CA ALA A 93 0.61 12.86 6.59
C ALA A 93 2.14 12.75 6.65
N LYS A 94 2.81 13.55 7.50
CA LYS A 94 4.26 13.45 7.73
C LYS A 94 4.64 12.06 8.24
N LYS A 95 3.94 11.53 9.25
CA LYS A 95 4.19 10.17 9.77
C LYS A 95 3.91 9.06 8.74
N LEU A 96 2.86 9.20 7.92
CA LEU A 96 2.52 8.22 6.87
C LEU A 96 3.65 8.03 5.83
N SER A 97 4.51 9.03 5.62
CA SER A 97 5.64 8.97 4.67
C SER A 97 6.68 7.86 4.97
N LEU A 98 6.71 7.38 6.21
CA LEU A 98 7.56 6.28 6.69
C LEU A 98 7.10 4.91 6.16
N PHE A 99 5.78 4.73 6.02
CA PHE A 99 5.13 3.45 5.80
C PHE A 99 5.03 3.05 4.32
N ARG A 100 6.19 2.84 3.67
CA ARG A 100 6.26 2.64 2.20
C ARG A 100 5.84 1.26 1.65
N PHE A 101 5.71 0.23 2.49
CA PHE A 101 5.08 -1.03 2.08
C PHE A 101 3.64 -1.12 2.62
N TYR A 102 2.81 -1.98 2.03
CA TYR A 102 1.35 -1.93 2.19
C TYR A 102 0.74 -0.55 1.88
N LYS A 103 1.26 0.13 0.84
CA LYS A 103 0.87 1.50 0.44
C LYS A 103 -0.63 1.79 0.39
N TYR A 104 -1.44 0.79 0.08
CA TYR A 104 -2.90 0.89 0.12
C TYR A 104 -3.45 1.44 1.45
N TYR A 105 -2.75 1.29 2.59
CA TYR A 105 -3.14 1.93 3.85
C TYR A 105 -2.82 3.44 3.89
N PRO A 106 -1.55 3.91 3.80
CA PRO A 106 -1.26 5.35 3.79
C PRO A 106 -1.95 6.07 2.64
N ASP A 107 -2.02 5.48 1.44
CA ASP A 107 -2.67 6.08 0.29
C ASP A 107 -4.18 6.28 0.55
N SER A 108 -4.87 5.31 1.17
CA SER A 108 -6.28 5.47 1.54
C SER A 108 -6.48 6.59 2.57
N ILE A 109 -5.62 6.66 3.60
CA ILE A 109 -5.72 7.72 4.62
C ILE A 109 -5.43 9.09 4.02
N ILE A 110 -4.40 9.23 3.18
CA ILE A 110 -4.08 10.49 2.48
C ILE A 110 -5.21 10.91 1.54
N ASN A 111 -5.84 9.97 0.84
CA ASN A 111 -6.97 10.26 -0.05
C ASN A 111 -8.20 10.69 0.75
N PHE A 112 -8.50 10.06 1.88
CA PHE A 112 -9.56 10.49 2.80
C PHE A 112 -9.32 11.91 3.33
N ILE A 113 -8.09 12.25 3.74
CA ILE A 113 -7.72 13.61 4.18
C ILE A 113 -8.04 14.64 3.10
N LYS A 114 -7.66 14.35 1.85
CA LYS A 114 -7.81 15.28 0.72
C LYS A 114 -9.26 15.39 0.22
N ALA A 115 -10.01 14.29 0.20
CA ALA A 115 -11.39 14.26 -0.29
C ALA A 115 -12.34 15.03 0.63
N GLU A 116 -12.09 14.96 1.94
CA GLU A 116 -12.94 15.52 3.00
C GLU A 116 -12.41 16.85 3.58
N ASP A 117 -11.35 17.42 2.98
CA ASP A 117 -10.58 18.59 3.45
C ASP A 117 -10.33 18.61 4.98
N LYS A 118 -9.96 17.45 5.52
CA LYS A 118 -9.85 17.26 6.97
C LYS A 118 -8.63 18.02 7.48
N VAL A 119 -8.82 18.93 8.44
CA VAL A 119 -7.74 19.58 9.22
C VAL A 119 -7.30 18.70 10.40
N VAL A 120 -8.21 17.91 10.95
CA VAL A 120 -7.99 16.98 12.07
C VAL A 120 -8.63 15.63 11.75
N LEU A 121 -7.91 14.54 12.03
CA LEU A 121 -8.44 13.17 11.96
C LEU A 121 -8.65 12.62 13.36
N ARG A 122 -9.69 11.80 13.51
CA ARG A 122 -9.94 10.97 14.68
C ARG A 122 -9.39 9.55 14.47
N LYS A 123 -8.98 8.93 15.58
CA LYS A 123 -8.50 7.56 15.65
C LYS A 123 -9.54 6.55 15.17
N THR A 124 -10.83 6.84 15.41
CA THR A 124 -11.96 6.02 14.95
C THR A 124 -12.13 6.04 13.43
N GLU A 125 -12.11 7.22 12.80
CA GLU A 125 -12.23 7.39 11.34
C GLU A 125 -11.15 6.59 10.60
N VAL A 126 -9.89 6.71 11.04
CA VAL A 126 -8.78 5.91 10.45
C VAL A 126 -8.95 4.41 10.73
N SER A 127 -9.44 4.03 11.91
CA SER A 127 -9.68 2.62 12.24
C SER A 127 -10.78 1.99 11.38
N GLU A 128 -11.81 2.75 11.04
CA GLU A 128 -12.89 2.33 10.14
C GLU A 128 -12.39 2.22 8.69
N LEU A 129 -11.68 3.23 8.20
CA LEU A 129 -11.06 3.23 6.87
C LEU A 129 -10.08 2.06 6.66
N LEU A 130 -9.31 1.68 7.68
CA LEU A 130 -8.44 0.49 7.63
C LEU A 130 -9.24 -0.83 7.54
N LYS A 131 -10.40 -0.93 8.23
CA LYS A 131 -11.30 -2.10 8.14
C LYS A 131 -11.95 -2.20 6.76
N GLU A 132 -12.41 -1.08 6.20
CA GLU A 132 -12.97 -1.02 4.85
C GLU A 132 -11.92 -1.40 3.80
N THR A 133 -10.70 -0.85 3.91
CA THR A 133 -9.56 -1.19 3.05
C THR A 133 -9.28 -2.69 3.09
N ASN A 134 -9.22 -3.29 4.29
CA ASN A 134 -9.04 -4.74 4.46
C ASN A 134 -10.21 -5.56 3.87
N SER A 135 -11.45 -5.12 4.03
CA SER A 135 -12.63 -5.79 3.46
C SER A 135 -12.58 -5.79 1.91
N ALA A 136 -12.22 -4.65 1.30
CA ALA A 136 -12.04 -4.53 -0.14
C ALA A 136 -10.89 -5.41 -0.67
N LEU A 137 -9.76 -5.46 0.06
CA LEU A 137 -8.63 -6.31 -0.28
C LEU A 137 -8.97 -7.80 -0.17
N LEU A 138 -9.69 -8.21 0.88
CA LEU A 138 -10.14 -9.59 1.07
C LEU A 138 -11.07 -10.02 -0.08
N LYS A 139 -12.00 -9.16 -0.52
CA LYS A 139 -12.87 -9.42 -1.67
C LYS A 139 -12.06 -9.65 -2.96
N LYS A 140 -11.04 -8.81 -3.23
CA LYS A 140 -10.12 -8.96 -4.39
C LYS A 140 -9.18 -10.17 -4.28
N PHE A 141 -8.84 -10.59 -3.07
CA PHE A 141 -8.00 -11.75 -2.80
C PHE A 141 -8.77 -13.06 -3.01
N SER A 142 -9.95 -13.18 -2.40
CA SER A 142 -10.76 -14.40 -2.35
C SER A 142 -11.41 -14.79 -3.68
N SER A 143 -11.66 -13.84 -4.59
CA SER A 143 -12.33 -14.12 -5.88
C SER A 143 -11.58 -15.06 -6.82
N ASN A 144 -10.25 -15.11 -6.70
CA ASN A 144 -9.39 -16.06 -7.42
C ASN A 144 -8.07 -16.15 -6.65
N ILE A 145 -7.99 -17.07 -5.70
CA ILE A 145 -6.83 -17.21 -4.82
C ILE A 145 -5.73 -18.05 -5.50
N THR A 146 -4.56 -17.44 -5.71
CA THR A 146 -3.42 -18.08 -6.37
C THR A 146 -2.19 -18.12 -5.46
N GLY A 147 -1.23 -18.99 -5.75
CA GLY A 147 0.03 -19.05 -5.02
C GLY A 147 0.82 -17.72 -5.06
N ILE A 148 0.72 -16.99 -6.17
CA ILE A 148 1.31 -15.65 -6.32
C ILE A 148 0.62 -14.64 -5.40
N LYS A 149 -0.73 -14.60 -5.37
CA LYS A 149 -1.45 -13.72 -4.43
C LYS A 149 -1.09 -14.03 -2.97
N ILE A 150 -0.95 -15.31 -2.62
CA ILE A 150 -0.57 -15.74 -1.26
C ILE A 150 0.87 -15.35 -0.92
N LYS A 151 1.84 -15.53 -1.84
CA LYS A 151 3.20 -15.03 -1.66
C LYS A 151 3.19 -13.51 -1.42
N ASN A 152 2.49 -12.76 -2.28
CA ASN A 152 2.43 -11.30 -2.21
C ASN A 152 1.73 -10.79 -0.93
N LEU A 153 0.75 -11.53 -0.41
CA LEU A 153 0.07 -11.20 0.86
C LEU A 153 1.04 -11.25 2.04
N PHE A 154 1.90 -12.27 2.12
CA PHE A 154 2.81 -12.48 3.25
C PHE A 154 4.25 -12.02 3.03
N VAL A 155 4.59 -11.48 1.85
CA VAL A 155 5.98 -11.22 1.43
C VAL A 155 6.77 -10.36 2.42
N GLN A 156 6.14 -9.37 3.07
CA GLN A 156 6.82 -8.50 4.04
C GLN A 156 7.17 -9.23 5.35
N ILE A 157 6.31 -10.18 5.78
CA ILE A 157 6.59 -11.03 6.94
C ILE A 157 7.78 -11.94 6.65
N PHE A 158 7.82 -12.56 5.45
CA PHE A 158 8.97 -13.36 5.02
C PHE A 158 10.24 -12.50 4.86
N LYS A 159 10.14 -11.26 4.38
CA LYS A 159 11.29 -10.34 4.30
C LYS A 159 11.94 -10.03 5.65
N LEU A 160 11.25 -10.19 6.78
CA LEU A 160 11.89 -10.09 8.10
C LEU A 160 13.03 -11.12 8.27
N LYS A 161 12.84 -12.35 7.80
CA LYS A 161 13.82 -13.45 7.90
C LYS A 161 14.77 -13.52 6.70
N TYR A 162 14.26 -13.29 5.49
CA TYR A 162 15.01 -13.49 4.24
C TYR A 162 15.64 -12.20 3.67
N VAL A 163 15.22 -11.02 4.14
CA VAL A 163 15.66 -9.66 3.74
C VAL A 163 15.32 -9.27 2.29
N VAL A 164 15.56 -10.17 1.35
CA VAL A 164 15.54 -9.98 -0.10
C VAL A 164 14.48 -10.92 -0.70
N GLU A 165 13.70 -10.47 -1.67
CA GLU A 165 12.49 -11.18 -2.11
C GLU A 165 12.79 -12.43 -2.94
N GLU A 166 13.90 -12.35 -3.67
CA GLU A 166 14.51 -13.35 -4.53
C GLU A 166 14.96 -14.58 -3.72
N LYS A 167 15.18 -14.41 -2.40
CA LYS A 167 15.46 -15.51 -1.47
C LYS A 167 14.20 -16.21 -0.94
N ILE A 168 13.00 -15.68 -1.22
CA ILE A 168 11.72 -16.23 -0.76
C ILE A 168 11.20 -17.21 -1.83
N ASN A 169 11.46 -18.49 -1.59
CA ASN A 169 11.01 -19.64 -2.38
C ASN A 169 9.89 -20.42 -1.67
N LEU A 170 9.42 -21.51 -2.27
CA LEU A 170 8.30 -22.31 -1.70
C LEU A 170 8.65 -22.97 -0.36
N ASP A 171 9.89 -23.41 -0.19
CA ASP A 171 10.35 -24.08 1.04
C ASP A 171 10.81 -23.09 2.13
N SER A 172 10.70 -21.79 1.88
CA SER A 172 10.95 -20.74 2.88
C SER A 172 9.95 -20.85 4.02
N THR A 173 10.42 -20.71 5.26
CA THR A 173 9.61 -20.88 6.48
C THR A 173 9.59 -19.62 7.34
N ILE A 174 8.49 -19.39 8.05
CA ILE A 174 8.33 -18.27 8.99
C ILE A 174 7.46 -18.69 10.18
N SER A 175 7.51 -17.97 11.30
CA SER A 175 6.66 -18.24 12.47
C SER A 175 5.18 -18.30 12.09
N LYS A 176 4.48 -19.37 12.48
CA LYS A 176 3.02 -19.46 12.27
C LYS A 176 2.27 -18.38 13.05
N GLU A 177 2.76 -18.02 14.24
CA GLU A 177 2.19 -16.92 15.04
C GLU A 177 2.23 -15.58 14.30
N PHE A 178 3.29 -15.26 13.55
CA PHE A 178 3.31 -14.01 12.76
C PHE A 178 2.24 -14.01 11.65
N ILE A 179 1.93 -15.16 11.06
CA ILE A 179 0.84 -15.28 10.09
C ILE A 179 -0.51 -15.12 10.79
N LYS A 180 -0.68 -15.70 11.98
CA LYS A 180 -1.91 -15.58 12.79
C LYS A 180 -2.14 -14.13 13.24
N ASP A 181 -1.13 -13.46 13.78
CA ASP A 181 -1.15 -12.06 14.18
C ASP A 181 -1.58 -11.17 13.00
N PHE A 182 -0.97 -11.36 11.82
CA PHE A 182 -1.28 -10.61 10.60
C PHE A 182 -2.70 -10.82 10.07
N LEU A 183 -3.19 -12.06 10.09
CA LEU A 183 -4.57 -12.34 9.68
C LEU A 183 -5.58 -11.83 10.72
N THR A 184 -5.21 -11.77 12.00
CA THR A 184 -6.03 -11.23 13.09
C THR A 184 -6.13 -9.71 13.00
N ASP A 185 -5.00 -9.00 12.86
CA ASP A 185 -4.94 -7.53 12.66
C ASP A 185 -5.78 -7.06 11.45
N LYS A 186 -5.83 -7.87 10.40
CA LYS A 186 -6.64 -7.62 9.19
C LYS A 186 -8.09 -8.10 9.28
N ASN A 187 -8.50 -8.76 10.38
CA ASN A 187 -9.80 -9.41 10.54
C ASN A 187 -10.13 -10.47 9.45
N TYR A 188 -9.13 -11.19 8.96
CA TYR A 188 -9.26 -12.21 7.91
C TYR A 188 -9.63 -13.59 8.49
N ILE A 189 -10.74 -13.66 9.25
CA ILE A 189 -11.16 -14.84 10.04
C ILE A 189 -11.17 -16.14 9.23
N GLY A 190 -11.74 -16.12 8.01
CA GLY A 190 -11.81 -17.30 7.14
C GLY A 190 -10.46 -17.81 6.62
N LEU A 191 -9.44 -16.95 6.55
CA LEU A 191 -8.06 -17.37 6.24
C LEU A 191 -7.33 -17.82 7.51
N LEU A 192 -7.60 -17.19 8.65
CA LEU A 192 -7.04 -17.56 9.95
C LEU A 192 -7.44 -19.00 10.33
N GLY A 193 -8.71 -19.39 10.13
CA GLY A 193 -9.16 -20.76 10.34
C GLY A 193 -8.35 -21.78 9.53
N LYS A 194 -8.16 -21.53 8.23
CA LYS A 194 -7.33 -22.37 7.35
C LYS A 194 -5.86 -22.43 7.76
N VAL A 195 -5.30 -21.33 8.31
CA VAL A 195 -3.93 -21.30 8.84
C VAL A 195 -3.80 -22.08 10.15
N ASN A 196 -4.81 -22.04 11.02
CA ASN A 196 -4.79 -22.80 12.26
C ASN A 196 -4.71 -24.32 12.00
N SER A 197 -5.41 -24.82 10.97
CA SER A 197 -5.36 -26.21 10.50
C SER A 197 -4.00 -26.67 9.93
N ILE A 198 -3.04 -25.77 9.73
CA ILE A 198 -1.71 -26.15 9.24
C ILE A 198 -0.92 -26.82 10.37
N PRO A 199 -0.43 -28.07 10.21
CA PRO A 199 0.42 -28.70 11.20
C PRO A 199 1.72 -27.90 11.35
N GLU A 200 2.10 -27.63 12.59
CA GLU A 200 3.35 -26.95 12.89
C GLU A 200 4.53 -27.92 12.79
N ASN A 201 5.66 -27.42 12.29
CA ASN A 201 6.91 -28.15 12.47
C ASN A 201 7.39 -28.02 13.92
N SER A 202 8.46 -28.75 14.29
CA SER A 202 9.04 -28.74 15.63
C SER A 202 9.55 -27.37 16.12
N LEU A 203 9.59 -26.36 15.25
CA LEU A 203 9.99 -24.99 15.56
C LEU A 203 8.81 -24.01 15.66
N GLY A 204 7.56 -24.44 15.39
CA GLY A 204 6.40 -23.52 15.29
C GLY A 204 6.44 -22.64 14.03
N GLU A 205 7.15 -23.07 12.99
CA GLU A 205 7.20 -22.41 11.69
C GLU A 205 6.31 -23.13 10.65
N VAL A 206 5.88 -22.36 9.65
CA VAL A 206 5.11 -22.81 8.48
C VAL A 206 5.83 -22.43 7.19
N SER A 207 5.79 -23.30 6.17
CA SER A 207 6.38 -23.02 4.86
C SER A 207 5.43 -22.21 3.95
N LEU A 208 5.99 -21.45 3.00
CA LEU A 208 5.18 -20.77 1.98
C LEU A 208 4.39 -21.77 1.13
N LYS A 209 4.96 -22.94 0.84
CA LYS A 209 4.30 -24.07 0.16
C LYS A 209 3.05 -24.53 0.90
N ASP A 210 3.11 -24.68 2.22
CA ASP A 210 1.97 -25.10 3.03
C ASP A 210 0.91 -23.99 3.12
N LEU A 211 1.31 -22.73 3.34
CA LEU A 211 0.39 -21.59 3.26
C LEU A 211 -0.37 -21.57 1.92
N ILE A 212 0.33 -21.82 0.81
CA ILE A 212 -0.29 -21.93 -0.51
C ILE A 212 -1.27 -23.11 -0.57
N LYS A 213 -0.84 -24.31 -0.13
CA LYS A 213 -1.64 -25.54 -0.21
C LYS A 213 -2.94 -25.45 0.62
N TYR A 214 -2.87 -24.94 1.84
CA TYR A 214 -4.02 -24.81 2.74
C TYR A 214 -4.96 -23.67 2.32
N LEU A 215 -4.45 -22.47 2.02
CA LEU A 215 -5.32 -21.34 1.68
C LEU A 215 -6.07 -21.54 0.36
N THR A 216 -5.42 -22.14 -0.66
CA THR A 216 -6.06 -22.50 -1.94
C THR A 216 -7.02 -23.68 -1.86
N GLY A 217 -7.17 -24.34 -0.70
CA GLY A 217 -8.01 -25.54 -0.57
C GLY A 217 -7.46 -26.79 -1.26
N LYS A 218 -6.20 -26.76 -1.74
CA LYS A 218 -5.52 -27.92 -2.36
C LYS A 218 -5.11 -29.00 -1.35
N ASN A 219 -5.31 -28.77 -0.06
CA ASN A 219 -5.40 -29.85 0.93
C ASN A 219 -6.77 -30.52 0.89
N ILE A 220 -7.04 -31.25 -0.20
CA ILE A 220 -8.04 -32.31 -0.18
C ILE A 220 -7.35 -33.54 0.38
N SER A 221 -7.23 -33.61 1.70
CA SER A 221 -7.03 -34.89 2.37
C SER A 221 -8.28 -35.72 2.12
N LYS A 222 -8.15 -36.84 1.39
CA LYS A 222 -9.20 -37.87 1.33
C LYS A 222 -9.22 -38.60 2.67
N SER A 223 -9.83 -37.97 3.67
CA SER A 223 -10.06 -38.56 4.99
C SER A 223 -11.32 -37.93 5.58
N ASP A 224 -12.30 -38.79 5.80
CA ASP A 224 -13.46 -38.63 6.67
C ASP A 224 -14.52 -37.61 6.23
N SER A 225 -15.44 -38.14 5.42
CA SER A 225 -16.86 -37.79 5.47
C SER A 225 -17.42 -38.04 6.87
N VAL A 226 -17.25 -37.07 7.76
CA VAL A 226 -18.11 -36.89 8.93
C VAL A 226 -19.15 -35.84 8.57
N ASN A 227 -20.42 -36.13 8.86
CA ASN A 227 -21.52 -35.19 8.67
C ASN A 227 -21.26 -33.91 9.49
N GLU A 228 -21.07 -32.78 8.82
CA GLU A 228 -21.53 -31.51 9.34
C GLU A 228 -22.88 -31.23 8.70
N ASP A 229 -23.95 -31.58 9.41
CA ASP A 229 -25.29 -31.08 9.12
C ASP A 229 -25.24 -29.56 9.08
N ILE A 230 -25.64 -28.99 7.94
CA ILE A 230 -25.71 -27.56 7.74
C ILE A 230 -26.81 -27.04 8.65
N ASN A 231 -26.42 -26.51 9.81
CA ASN A 231 -27.32 -25.80 10.70
C ASN A 231 -27.56 -24.36 10.17
N GLU A 232 -28.12 -24.30 8.95
CA GLU A 232 -28.72 -23.10 8.38
C GLU A 232 -29.93 -22.72 9.24
N SER A 233 -29.66 -21.95 10.29
CA SER A 233 -30.71 -21.22 11.02
C SER A 233 -31.20 -20.06 10.15
N VAL A 234 -31.95 -20.42 9.11
CA VAL A 234 -32.80 -19.52 8.34
C VAL A 234 -33.82 -18.93 9.32
N ILE A 235 -33.58 -17.71 9.80
CA ILE A 235 -34.60 -16.92 10.50
C ILE A 235 -35.50 -16.28 9.43
N LEU A 236 -36.40 -17.12 8.89
CA LEU A 236 -37.64 -16.67 8.29
C LEU A 236 -38.78 -17.08 9.23
N THR A 237 -39.33 -16.12 9.95
CA THR A 237 -40.67 -16.22 10.53
C THR A 237 -41.48 -15.02 10.07
N VAL A 238 -42.55 -15.31 9.34
CA VAL A 238 -43.52 -14.33 8.84
C VAL A 238 -44.85 -14.59 9.54
N ALA A 239 -45.34 -13.56 10.24
CA ALA A 239 -46.73 -13.29 10.64
C ALA A 239 -47.45 -14.36 11.51
N ASN A 240 -48.25 -14.00 12.53
CA ASN A 240 -49.33 -13.01 12.52
C ASN A 240 -49.50 -12.26 13.86
N ASP A 241 -50.08 -11.05 13.74
CA ASP A 241 -51.00 -10.30 14.63
C ASP A 241 -50.75 -10.28 16.16
N ASP A 242 -50.76 -9.12 16.83
CA ASP A 242 -51.73 -8.02 16.67
C ASP A 242 -51.21 -6.67 17.24
N LEU A 243 -51.63 -5.52 16.66
CA LEU A 243 -51.73 -4.14 17.25
C LEU A 243 -50.47 -3.51 17.92
N LEU A 244 -49.97 -2.27 17.72
CA LEU A 244 -50.20 -0.99 16.99
C LEU A 244 -48.85 -0.18 17.12
N GLN A 245 -48.50 0.96 16.49
CA GLN A 245 -49.13 1.87 15.52
C GLN A 245 -48.07 2.69 14.72
N ASP A 246 -48.51 3.40 13.67
CA ASP A 246 -47.96 4.61 13.02
C ASP A 246 -46.52 5.09 13.28
N LYS A 247 -45.69 5.01 12.23
CA LYS A 247 -45.32 6.22 11.44
C LYS A 247 -44.67 5.87 10.09
N SER A 248 -45.28 6.34 9.02
CA SER A 248 -44.77 6.19 7.64
C SER A 248 -43.54 7.06 7.38
N ILE A 249 -42.45 6.47 6.90
CA ILE A 249 -41.38 7.20 6.21
C ILE A 249 -41.60 7.05 4.71
N GLN A 250 -41.82 8.17 4.02
CA GLN A 250 -41.91 8.20 2.56
C GLN A 250 -40.50 8.06 1.96
N ILE A 251 -40.36 7.15 0.99
CA ILE A 251 -39.18 7.07 0.14
C ILE A 251 -39.29 8.19 -0.89
N ILE A 252 -38.44 9.20 -0.79
CA ILE A 252 -38.32 10.25 -1.80
C ILE A 252 -37.16 9.89 -2.72
N ASN A 253 -37.45 9.51 -3.96
CA ASN A 253 -36.47 9.58 -5.04
C ASN A 253 -36.17 11.06 -5.29
N VAL A 254 -34.89 11.44 -5.28
CA VAL A 254 -34.44 12.76 -5.74
C VAL A 254 -33.55 12.57 -6.96
N GLU A 255 -34.13 12.82 -8.12
CA GLU A 255 -33.38 13.14 -9.33
C GLU A 255 -32.78 14.55 -9.15
N PHE A 256 -31.49 14.70 -9.46
CA PHE A 256 -30.83 16.01 -9.44
C PHE A 256 -30.82 16.59 -10.86
N GLU A 257 -31.78 17.47 -11.14
CA GLU A 257 -31.65 18.48 -12.20
C GLU A 257 -31.35 19.86 -11.61
N ASN A 258 -30.74 20.71 -12.42
CA ASN A 258 -30.25 22.03 -12.02
C ASN A 258 -31.39 23.02 -11.73
N GLU A 259 -31.18 23.93 -10.78
CA GLU A 259 -31.11 25.37 -11.09
C GLU A 259 -30.62 26.20 -9.88
N ILE A 260 -29.90 27.29 -10.16
CA ILE A 260 -29.38 28.23 -9.16
C ILE A 260 -30.30 29.45 -9.09
N PRO A 261 -30.82 29.83 -7.91
CA PRO A 261 -31.31 31.16 -7.65
C PRO A 261 -30.33 31.94 -6.78
N THR A 262 -29.70 32.96 -7.36
CA THR A 262 -29.00 34.01 -6.60
C THR A 262 -30.01 34.84 -5.82
N LYS A 263 -29.68 35.22 -4.58
CA LYS A 263 -30.28 36.40 -3.94
C LYS A 263 -29.40 37.02 -2.87
N ASP A 264 -29.26 38.33 -2.96
CA ASP A 264 -28.54 39.17 -2.01
C ASP A 264 -29.16 39.11 -0.61
N VAL A 265 -28.30 39.05 0.42
CA VAL A 265 -28.64 39.50 1.77
C VAL A 265 -27.55 40.44 2.25
N LYS A 266 -27.87 41.73 2.26
CA LYS A 266 -27.14 42.72 3.07
C LYS A 266 -27.38 42.38 4.54
N THR A 267 -26.31 42.36 5.34
CA THR A 267 -26.43 42.39 6.81
C THR A 267 -25.75 43.65 7.31
N GLU A 268 -26.48 44.47 8.05
CA GLU A 268 -26.02 45.78 8.50
C GLU A 268 -25.14 45.66 9.75
N LEU A 269 -24.21 46.61 9.90
CA LEU A 269 -23.43 46.81 11.11
C LEU A 269 -24.34 47.22 12.27
N ILE A 270 -24.26 46.52 13.39
CA ILE A 270 -24.66 47.05 14.69
C ILE A 270 -23.44 47.03 15.60
N VAL A 271 -22.90 48.22 15.85
CA VAL A 271 -21.93 48.48 16.90
C VAL A 271 -22.66 48.52 18.23
N ASN A 272 -22.11 47.88 19.26
CA ASN A 272 -22.32 48.27 20.65
C ASN A 272 -21.02 48.03 21.41
N GLU A 273 -20.53 49.08 22.06
CA GLU A 273 -19.34 49.06 22.92
C GLU A 273 -19.72 48.68 24.36
N ASP A 274 -18.69 48.55 25.21
CA ASP A 274 -18.73 48.41 26.67
C ASP A 274 -19.38 47.16 27.29
N THR A 275 -18.52 46.25 27.76
CA THR A 275 -18.38 46.09 29.22
C THR A 275 -16.99 45.57 29.62
N THR A 276 -16.57 45.92 30.83
CA THR A 276 -15.18 45.89 31.32
C THR A 276 -14.67 44.53 31.81
N GLU A 277 -13.40 44.27 31.50
CA GLU A 277 -12.36 43.60 32.29
C GLU A 277 -12.75 42.56 33.36
N GLU A 278 -12.33 41.31 33.13
CA GLU A 278 -11.64 40.54 34.19
C GLU A 278 -10.48 39.72 33.58
N LYS A 279 -9.24 40.03 33.98
CA LYS A 279 -8.02 39.38 33.48
C LYS A 279 -7.74 38.07 34.23
N VAL A 280 -7.95 36.94 33.57
CA VAL A 280 -7.28 35.68 33.96
C VAL A 280 -6.07 35.49 33.04
N VAL A 281 -4.88 35.72 33.59
CA VAL A 281 -3.61 35.44 32.90
C VAL A 281 -3.39 33.93 32.93
N LEU A 282 -3.64 33.26 31.81
CA LEU A 282 -3.17 31.89 31.58
C LEU A 282 -1.90 31.94 30.73
N ASP A 283 -0.76 31.81 31.40
CA ASP A 283 0.57 31.88 30.79
C ASP A 283 0.87 30.57 30.05
N LEU A 284 0.37 30.46 28.82
CA LEU A 284 0.72 29.39 27.88
C LEU A 284 1.88 29.90 27.01
N ALA A 285 3.09 29.46 27.35
CA ALA A 285 4.31 29.76 26.60
C ALA A 285 4.13 29.42 25.12
N SER A 286 4.02 30.47 24.31
CA SER A 286 3.96 30.39 22.85
C SER A 286 5.38 30.23 22.30
N ASP A 287 5.79 28.99 22.05
CA ASP A 287 6.84 28.73 21.07
C ASP A 287 6.29 29.15 19.69
N GLU A 288 6.62 30.37 19.26
CA GLU A 288 6.40 30.84 17.89
C GLU A 288 7.27 30.04 16.92
N ILE A 289 6.77 28.89 16.51
CA ILE A 289 7.42 28.07 15.49
C ILE A 289 7.17 28.70 14.11
N TYR A 290 8.16 29.44 13.64
CA TYR A 290 8.22 30.06 12.33
C TYR A 290 8.33 28.99 11.22
N TYR A 291 7.20 28.52 10.68
CA TYR A 291 7.16 27.63 9.52
C TYR A 291 6.26 28.15 8.39
N SER A 292 6.80 29.10 7.63
CA SER A 292 6.43 29.33 6.23
C SER A 292 7.70 29.15 5.37
N ASP A 293 7.62 28.25 4.39
CA ASP A 293 8.53 28.00 3.23
C ASP A 293 9.26 26.64 3.16
N GLU A 294 9.58 25.97 4.28
CA GLU A 294 10.34 24.69 4.22
C GLU A 294 9.54 23.47 3.69
N LEU A 295 8.22 23.58 3.55
CA LEU A 295 7.39 22.52 2.95
C LEU A 295 7.46 22.47 1.41
N SER A 296 7.98 23.51 0.75
CA SER A 296 8.19 23.56 -0.70
C SER A 296 9.43 22.77 -1.13
N ASP A 297 10.51 22.85 -0.34
CA ASP A 297 11.83 22.34 -0.75
C ASP A 297 11.96 20.83 -0.61
N ALA A 298 11.18 20.20 0.27
CA ALA A 298 11.06 18.75 0.38
C ALA A 298 10.50 18.07 -0.89
N ALA A 299 9.97 18.83 -1.85
CA ALA A 299 9.48 18.32 -3.13
C ALA A 299 10.54 18.27 -4.25
N ASN A 300 11.69 18.95 -4.10
CA ASN A 300 12.67 19.15 -5.19
C ASN A 300 13.89 18.22 -5.15
N ASP A 301 14.18 17.55 -4.03
CA ASP A 301 15.39 16.72 -3.85
C ASP A 301 15.22 15.25 -4.32
N GLU A 302 14.51 15.05 -5.44
CA GLU A 302 14.14 13.71 -5.97
C GLU A 302 15.26 13.06 -6.82
N LYS A 303 16.43 13.71 -6.96
CA LYS A 303 17.57 13.25 -7.77
C LYS A 303 18.72 12.71 -6.93
N LEU A 304 18.63 11.47 -6.42
CA LEU A 304 19.83 10.66 -6.11
C LEU A 304 19.64 9.16 -5.84
N PHE A 305 18.42 8.62 -5.80
CA PHE A 305 18.20 7.16 -5.71
C PHE A 305 17.04 6.71 -6.61
N PRO A 306 17.17 5.59 -7.34
CA PRO A 306 16.11 5.09 -8.21
C PRO A 306 15.01 4.42 -7.39
N THR A 307 14.13 5.22 -6.79
CA THR A 307 12.76 4.76 -6.55
C THR A 307 11.91 5.17 -7.74
N GLU A 308 11.51 4.21 -8.56
CA GLU A 308 10.37 4.38 -9.47
C GLU A 308 9.11 4.59 -8.62
N ILE A 309 8.91 5.84 -8.22
CA ILE A 309 7.58 6.36 -7.95
C ILE A 309 7.00 6.62 -9.34
N ILE A 310 6.04 5.79 -9.73
CA ILE A 310 5.14 6.15 -10.83
C ILE A 310 4.40 7.41 -10.37
N LYS A 311 4.88 8.57 -10.82
CA LYS A 311 4.06 9.76 -10.93
C LYS A 311 3.25 9.56 -12.21
N GLU A 312 1.96 9.30 -12.09
CA GLU A 312 1.03 9.28 -13.22
C GLU A 312 0.88 10.71 -13.77
N THR A 313 1.91 11.19 -14.47
CA THR A 313 1.84 12.44 -15.24
C THR A 313 1.10 12.18 -16.55
N VAL A 314 -0.23 12.02 -16.46
CA VAL A 314 -1.26 12.43 -17.44
C VAL A 314 -1.15 11.91 -18.90
N ILE A 315 -0.17 11.04 -19.20
CA ILE A 315 0.08 10.48 -20.55
C ILE A 315 -0.12 8.95 -20.57
N GLU A 316 -0.09 8.26 -19.42
CA GLU A 316 -0.20 6.79 -19.35
C GLU A 316 -1.63 6.23 -19.49
N THR A 317 -2.66 7.06 -19.66
CA THR A 317 -4.07 6.63 -19.77
C THR A 317 -4.44 5.95 -21.10
N GLY A 318 -3.54 5.94 -22.09
CA GLY A 318 -3.79 5.39 -23.43
C GLY A 318 -3.11 4.05 -23.77
N ALA A 319 -2.25 3.51 -22.90
CA ALA A 319 -1.55 2.24 -23.17
C ALA A 319 -2.27 1.07 -22.51
N GLY A 320 -3.13 0.38 -23.26
CA GLY A 320 -4.06 -0.62 -22.77
C GLY A 320 -3.46 -2.00 -22.49
N GLU A 321 -4.16 -3.04 -22.96
CA GLU A 321 -3.91 -4.43 -22.57
C GLU A 321 -2.55 -4.96 -23.07
N LEU A 322 -2.02 -4.48 -24.20
CA LEU A 322 -0.74 -4.95 -24.75
C LEU A 322 0.44 -4.62 -23.82
N LYS A 323 0.39 -3.50 -23.09
CA LYS A 323 1.41 -3.14 -22.08
C LYS A 323 1.57 -4.21 -21.00
N ARG A 324 0.53 -5.01 -20.73
CA ARG A 324 0.52 -6.06 -19.69
C ARG A 324 1.14 -7.38 -20.15
N LEU A 325 1.39 -7.56 -21.44
CA LEU A 325 2.03 -8.77 -21.99
C LEU A 325 3.53 -8.82 -21.64
N PHE A 326 4.16 -7.65 -21.46
CA PHE A 326 5.59 -7.49 -21.26
C PHE A 326 5.94 -7.19 -19.80
N ARG A 327 7.09 -7.69 -19.33
CA ARG A 327 7.63 -7.35 -18.01
C ARG A 327 8.34 -5.98 -18.05
N PRO A 328 8.50 -5.29 -16.91
CA PRO A 328 9.10 -3.95 -16.88
C PRO A 328 10.52 -3.86 -17.46
N TYR A 329 11.33 -4.93 -17.36
CA TYR A 329 12.67 -4.96 -17.95
C TYR A 329 12.64 -5.21 -19.47
N GLU A 330 11.68 -5.99 -19.96
CA GLU A 330 11.45 -6.22 -21.41
C GLU A 330 11.00 -4.91 -22.06
N LEU A 331 9.99 -4.23 -21.50
CA LEU A 331 9.57 -2.90 -21.98
C LEU A 331 10.71 -1.89 -21.99
N LYS A 332 11.66 -1.98 -21.06
CA LYS A 332 12.84 -1.10 -21.02
C LYS A 332 13.85 -1.44 -22.12
N ALA A 333 14.07 -2.72 -22.41
CA ALA A 333 14.93 -3.17 -23.51
C ALA A 333 14.31 -2.75 -24.86
N ILE A 334 13.05 -3.10 -25.09
CA ILE A 334 12.22 -2.72 -26.24
C ILE A 334 12.25 -1.20 -26.45
N CYS A 335 11.94 -0.40 -25.42
CA CYS A 335 11.96 1.06 -25.51
C CYS A 335 13.34 1.60 -25.90
N LYS A 336 14.42 1.02 -25.37
CA LYS A 336 15.80 1.42 -25.71
C LYS A 336 16.18 1.06 -27.14
N LYS A 337 15.69 -0.07 -27.66
CA LYS A 337 16.11 -0.70 -28.91
C LYS A 337 15.30 -0.25 -30.13
N LEU A 338 13.98 -0.12 -29.97
CA LEU A 338 13.05 0.20 -31.05
C LEU A 338 12.60 1.67 -31.05
N PHE A 339 12.76 2.38 -29.92
CA PHE A 339 12.20 3.72 -29.72
C PHE A 339 13.21 4.72 -29.13
N ASP A 340 14.53 4.45 -29.18
CA ASP A 340 15.58 5.35 -28.65
C ASP A 340 15.40 5.83 -27.19
N ASN A 341 14.74 5.03 -26.34
CA ASN A 341 14.30 5.34 -24.97
C ASN A 341 13.11 6.31 -24.86
N ASN A 342 12.45 6.64 -25.98
CA ASN A 342 11.22 7.41 -26.04
C ASN A 342 10.00 6.56 -25.59
N LYS A 343 9.73 6.58 -24.29
CA LYS A 343 8.57 5.87 -23.70
C LYS A 343 7.22 6.34 -24.25
N SER A 344 7.10 7.62 -24.63
CA SER A 344 5.82 8.16 -25.14
C SER A 344 5.47 7.56 -26.49
N GLU A 345 6.48 7.36 -27.34
CA GLU A 345 6.33 6.79 -28.67
C GLU A 345 6.03 5.29 -28.60
N LEU A 346 6.73 4.53 -27.75
CA LEU A 346 6.38 3.14 -27.45
C LEU A 346 4.91 2.99 -27.04
N PHE A 347 4.41 3.83 -26.14
CA PHE A 347 3.02 3.73 -25.67
C PHE A 347 2.01 4.19 -26.72
N THR A 348 2.34 5.20 -27.53
CA THR A 348 1.50 5.62 -28.67
C THR A 348 1.44 4.52 -29.73
N PHE A 349 2.57 3.87 -30.03
CA PHE A 349 2.64 2.77 -30.97
C PHE A 349 1.85 1.55 -30.50
N LEU A 350 2.00 1.15 -29.22
CA LEU A 350 1.19 0.06 -28.63
C LEU A 350 -0.31 0.36 -28.67
N GLY A 351 -0.74 1.59 -28.37
CA GLY A 351 -2.15 2.00 -28.50
C GLY A 351 -2.66 1.99 -29.95
N GLY A 352 -1.78 2.25 -30.92
CA GLY A 352 -2.05 2.06 -32.34
C GLY A 352 -2.27 0.59 -32.71
N LEU A 353 -1.42 -0.31 -32.20
CA LEU A 353 -1.57 -1.77 -32.41
C LEU A 353 -2.83 -2.34 -31.76
N GLU A 354 -3.31 -1.78 -30.64
CA GLU A 354 -4.59 -2.18 -30.01
C GLU A 354 -5.82 -1.91 -30.91
N SER A 355 -5.68 -1.07 -31.94
CA SER A 355 -6.73 -0.82 -32.93
C SER A 355 -6.70 -1.80 -34.12
N CYS A 356 -5.70 -2.68 -34.21
CA CYS A 356 -5.58 -3.69 -35.27
C CYS A 356 -6.46 -4.92 -34.97
N THR A 357 -7.06 -5.50 -36.01
CA THR A 357 -7.98 -6.65 -35.86
C THR A 357 -7.37 -8.00 -36.24
N SER A 358 -6.20 -8.03 -36.86
CA SER A 358 -5.49 -9.27 -37.18
C SER A 358 -3.97 -9.13 -37.05
N TRP A 359 -3.27 -10.27 -37.06
CA TRP A 359 -1.81 -10.30 -37.04
C TRP A 359 -1.19 -9.66 -38.29
N GLU A 360 -1.82 -9.76 -39.46
CA GLU A 360 -1.33 -9.18 -40.71
C GLU A 360 -1.25 -7.64 -40.62
N ASP A 361 -2.26 -6.99 -40.03
CA ASP A 361 -2.27 -5.54 -39.79
C ASP A 361 -1.12 -5.13 -38.85
N VAL A 362 -0.95 -5.87 -37.75
CA VAL A 362 0.10 -5.64 -36.76
C VAL A 362 1.49 -5.85 -37.37
N ALA A 363 1.70 -6.92 -38.12
CA ALA A 363 2.95 -7.21 -38.81
C ALA A 363 3.29 -6.14 -39.87
N SER A 364 2.28 -5.61 -40.57
CA SER A 364 2.48 -4.50 -41.51
C SER A 364 2.91 -3.22 -40.79
N ASN A 365 2.29 -2.88 -39.65
CA ASN A 365 2.66 -1.72 -38.84
C ASN A 365 4.05 -1.85 -38.22
N LEU A 366 4.39 -3.02 -37.67
CA LEU A 366 5.74 -3.33 -37.16
C LEU A 366 6.79 -3.18 -38.26
N LYS A 367 6.54 -3.74 -39.46
CA LYS A 367 7.46 -3.64 -40.59
C LYS A 367 7.71 -2.20 -41.03
N THR A 368 6.66 -1.39 -41.16
CA THR A 368 6.80 0.04 -41.50
C THR A 368 7.65 0.76 -40.46
N HIS A 369 7.32 0.58 -39.18
CA HIS A 369 8.02 1.24 -38.07
C HIS A 369 9.50 0.82 -37.98
N PHE A 370 9.83 -0.46 -38.18
CA PHE A 370 11.22 -0.94 -38.16
C PHE A 370 12.03 -0.38 -39.34
N MET A 371 11.42 -0.25 -40.53
CA MET A 371 12.06 0.36 -41.71
C MET A 371 12.24 1.87 -41.57
N GLU A 372 11.34 2.58 -40.89
CA GLU A 372 11.45 4.02 -40.63
C GLU A 372 12.52 4.37 -39.59
N ASN A 373 12.78 3.46 -38.64
CA ASN A 373 13.70 3.68 -37.52
C ASN A 373 15.01 2.87 -37.61
N ASP A 374 15.31 2.26 -38.75
CA ASP A 374 16.53 1.44 -39.01
C ASP A 374 16.76 0.34 -37.95
N VAL A 375 15.67 -0.28 -37.49
CA VAL A 375 15.69 -1.33 -36.45
C VAL A 375 16.06 -2.67 -37.07
N ASP A 376 17.08 -3.34 -36.53
CA ASP A 376 17.46 -4.70 -36.94
C ASP A 376 16.37 -5.71 -36.56
N PRO A 377 15.67 -6.34 -37.52
CA PRO A 377 14.59 -7.29 -37.23
C PRO A 377 15.11 -8.63 -36.67
N TYR A 378 16.42 -8.85 -36.60
CA TYR A 378 17.05 -10.07 -36.08
C TYR A 378 17.63 -9.90 -34.66
N ASP A 379 17.46 -8.73 -34.03
CA ASP A 379 17.87 -8.50 -32.65
C ASP A 379 17.00 -9.30 -31.66
N ASP A 380 17.62 -9.94 -30.65
CA ASP A 380 16.91 -10.80 -29.69
C ASP A 380 15.75 -10.06 -28.97
N ASP A 381 15.90 -8.78 -28.65
CA ASP A 381 14.85 -7.97 -27.99
C ASP A 381 13.69 -7.66 -28.97
N VAL A 382 13.99 -7.54 -30.27
CA VAL A 382 13.00 -7.28 -31.34
C VAL A 382 12.23 -8.56 -31.67
N LEU A 383 12.92 -9.69 -31.78
CA LEU A 383 12.29 -11.00 -31.99
C LEU A 383 11.33 -11.36 -30.84
N LEU A 384 11.76 -11.17 -29.59
CA LEU A 384 10.89 -11.37 -28.42
C LEU A 384 9.66 -10.46 -28.44
N PHE A 385 9.81 -9.22 -28.90
CA PHE A 385 8.68 -8.28 -29.03
C PHE A 385 7.67 -8.74 -30.09
N VAL A 386 8.15 -9.17 -31.26
CA VAL A 386 7.34 -9.72 -32.35
C VAL A 386 6.63 -11.01 -31.93
N ASP A 387 7.34 -11.95 -31.32
CA ASP A 387 6.79 -13.26 -30.88
C ASP A 387 5.64 -13.09 -29.87
N VAL A 388 5.79 -12.20 -28.88
CA VAL A 388 4.76 -11.96 -27.86
C VAL A 388 3.50 -11.32 -28.46
N LEU A 389 3.67 -10.40 -29.42
CA LEU A 389 2.53 -9.83 -30.15
C LEU A 389 1.88 -10.89 -31.06
N GLN A 390 2.68 -11.74 -31.72
CA GLN A 390 2.16 -12.81 -32.55
C GLN A 390 1.35 -13.82 -31.74
N GLU A 391 1.84 -14.27 -30.58
CA GLU A 391 1.08 -15.18 -29.70
C GLU A 391 -0.23 -14.52 -29.25
N HIS A 392 -0.24 -13.23 -28.96
CA HIS A 392 -1.46 -12.52 -28.57
C HIS A 392 -2.47 -12.47 -29.72
N PHE A 393 -2.10 -11.91 -30.87
CA PHE A 393 -3.04 -11.71 -31.98
C PHE A 393 -3.46 -13.00 -32.69
N THR A 394 -2.69 -14.09 -32.61
CA THR A 394 -3.05 -15.41 -33.20
C THR A 394 -3.92 -16.27 -32.27
N LYS A 395 -4.13 -15.84 -31.01
CA LYS A 395 -4.80 -16.64 -29.97
C LYS A 395 -6.15 -16.08 -29.53
N TYR A 396 -6.34 -14.77 -29.71
CA TYR A 396 -7.56 -14.06 -29.34
C TYR A 396 -8.40 -13.61 -30.55
N TYR A 397 -7.87 -13.77 -31.77
CA TYR A 397 -8.55 -13.60 -33.06
C TYR A 397 -8.26 -14.82 -33.95
#